data_AF-A0A0R3PTX8-F1
#
_entry.id   AF-A0A0R3PTX8-F1
#
_cell.length_a   1.000
_cell.length_b   1.000
_cell.length_c   1.000
_cell.angle_alpha   90.00
_cell.angle_beta   90.00
_cell.angle_gamma   90.00
#
_symmetry.space_group_name_H-M   'P 1'
#
loop_
_entity.id
_entity.type
_entity.pdbx_description
1 polymer ?
#
loop_
_entity_poly.entity_id
_entity_poly.type
_entity_poly.pdbx_seq_one_letter_code
_entity_poly.pdbx_strand_id
1 'polypeptide(L)'
;MRLFSEVQNAQPSAKQKEDIHVLLVAGSNGWWNYRHQADVAHAYHLVRNNGIPESNIIVMMYDDIVNNPDNPYPGKLFNQPYGPDVYHGLKIDYRGDSVNPKNFLNVLQGKSNGVSGGNRRVLNSTTNDRVFVYFTDHGATGLIAFPDDILSKEDLNTALTNMHKEKRYSQLVFYLEACESGSMFDGVLKEQMNIYAMTASAPDESSWGTYCDNDMDLPCLGDLFSINWMQDSEKVHFYCIKLTFSII
;
A
#
# COMPACT_ATOMS: atom_id res chain seq x y z
N MET A 1 -33.20 17.33 -56.08
CA MET A 1 -32.40 18.00 -55.03
C MET A 1 -32.31 17.04 -53.84
N ARG A 2 -31.27 16.20 -53.79
CA ARG A 2 -31.02 15.29 -52.66
C ARG A 2 -29.95 15.95 -51.80
N LEU A 3 -30.31 16.27 -50.56
CA LEU A 3 -29.38 16.74 -49.53
C LEU A 3 -28.56 15.53 -49.07
N PHE A 4 -27.26 15.54 -49.35
CA PHE A 4 -26.30 14.66 -48.69
C PHE A 4 -25.87 15.37 -47.39
N SER A 5 -26.18 14.78 -46.24
CA SER A 5 -25.61 15.17 -44.96
C SER A 5 -24.24 14.48 -44.81
N GLU A 6 -23.19 15.27 -44.68
CA GLU A 6 -21.85 14.79 -44.31
C GLU A 6 -21.90 14.19 -42.90
N VAL A 7 -21.55 12.91 -42.79
CA VAL A 7 -21.24 12.29 -41.50
C VAL A 7 -19.85 12.77 -41.10
N GLN A 8 -19.76 13.65 -40.12
CA GLN A 8 -18.50 14.04 -39.51
C GLN A 8 -17.90 12.79 -38.82
N ASN A 9 -16.78 12.31 -39.36
CA ASN A 9 -15.93 11.33 -38.71
C ASN A 9 -15.38 11.94 -37.41
N ALA A 10 -15.98 11.59 -36.27
CA ALA A 10 -15.39 11.87 -34.97
C ALA A 10 -14.06 11.12 -34.86
N GLN A 11 -12.97 11.87 -34.76
CA GLN A 11 -11.65 11.34 -34.40
C GLN A 11 -11.75 10.61 -33.05
N PRO A 12 -11.15 9.41 -32.89
CA PRO A 12 -11.06 8.77 -31.58
C PRO A 12 -10.34 9.73 -30.63
N SER A 13 -10.94 10.06 -29.50
CA SER A 13 -10.24 10.79 -28.45
C SER A 13 -9.01 9.97 -28.06
N ALA A 14 -7.84 10.61 -27.97
CA ALA A 14 -6.64 9.96 -27.47
C ALA A 14 -6.97 9.38 -26.09
N LYS A 15 -6.92 8.04 -25.96
CA LYS A 15 -7.18 7.36 -24.70
C LYS A 15 -6.21 7.94 -23.66
N GLN A 16 -6.72 8.70 -22.69
CA GLN A 16 -5.87 9.28 -21.65
C GLN A 16 -5.11 8.14 -20.97
N LYS A 17 -3.79 8.32 -20.79
CA LYS A 17 -2.93 7.33 -20.16
C LYS A 17 -3.38 7.14 -18.72
N GLU A 18 -3.74 5.92 -18.38
CA GLU A 18 -4.09 5.47 -17.04
C GLU A 18 -2.80 5.05 -16.34
N ASP A 19 -2.46 5.71 -15.24
CA ASP A 19 -1.33 5.33 -14.39
C ASP A 19 -1.84 4.61 -13.12
N ILE A 20 -0.96 3.82 -12.50
CA ILE A 20 -1.19 3.21 -11.19
C ILE A 20 -0.31 3.96 -10.18
N HIS A 21 -0.92 4.38 -9.07
CA HIS A 21 -0.24 4.99 -7.94
C HIS A 21 -0.32 4.06 -6.73
N VAL A 22 0.77 4.00 -5.97
CA VAL A 22 0.93 3.04 -4.88
C VAL A 22 1.34 3.76 -3.59
N LEU A 23 0.67 3.43 -2.49
CA LEU A 23 1.04 3.85 -1.14
C LEU A 23 1.30 2.61 -0.27
N LEU A 24 2.54 2.43 0.18
CA LEU A 24 2.97 1.32 1.02
C LEU A 24 3.32 1.84 2.42
N VAL A 25 2.75 1.24 3.47
CA VAL A 25 2.87 1.74 4.84
C VAL A 25 3.13 0.61 5.83
N ALA A 26 4.20 0.76 6.62
CA ALA A 26 4.46 -0.04 7.80
C ALA A 26 4.12 0.83 9.01
N GLY A 27 3.10 0.42 9.79
CA GLY A 27 2.57 1.22 10.89
C GLY A 27 3.39 1.15 12.19
N SER A 28 4.41 0.31 12.29
CA SER A 28 5.20 0.18 13.53
C SER A 28 6.70 0.29 13.35
N ASN A 29 7.36 0.32 14.50
CA ASN A 29 8.79 0.37 14.70
C ASN A 29 9.21 -0.69 15.74
N GLY A 30 10.50 -0.77 16.01
CA GLY A 30 11.08 -1.66 17.00
C GLY A 30 11.39 -3.05 16.46
N TRP A 31 12.43 -3.67 17.01
CA TRP A 31 13.00 -4.92 16.52
C TRP A 31 11.96 -6.04 16.35
N TRP A 32 11.05 -6.21 17.31
CA TRP A 32 10.03 -7.27 17.28
C TRP A 32 8.94 -7.06 16.22
N ASN A 33 8.87 -5.87 15.62
CA ASN A 33 7.98 -5.55 14.50
C ASN A 33 8.72 -5.55 13.14
N TYR A 34 9.88 -6.23 13.07
CA TYR A 34 10.66 -6.47 11.86
C TYR A 34 9.79 -6.74 10.62
N ARG A 35 8.84 -7.68 10.77
CA ARG A 35 7.95 -8.18 9.73
C ARG A 35 7.21 -7.11 8.94
N HIS A 36 6.67 -6.07 9.57
CA HIS A 36 5.86 -5.08 8.87
C HIS A 36 6.70 -4.21 7.92
N GLN A 37 7.94 -3.87 8.32
CA GLN A 37 8.85 -3.14 7.43
C GLN A 37 9.42 -4.04 6.33
N ALA A 38 9.67 -5.32 6.64
CA ALA A 38 10.06 -6.32 5.64
C ALA A 38 8.97 -6.55 4.59
N ASP A 39 7.71 -6.60 5.02
CA ASP A 39 6.53 -6.72 4.17
C ASP A 39 6.41 -5.54 3.19
N VAL A 40 6.53 -4.30 3.69
CA VAL A 40 6.52 -3.10 2.84
C VAL A 40 7.67 -3.07 1.85
N ALA A 41 8.87 -3.46 2.30
CA ALA A 41 10.05 -3.53 1.45
C ALA A 41 9.87 -4.55 0.31
N HIS A 42 9.32 -5.73 0.62
CA HIS A 42 8.97 -6.72 -0.38
C HIS A 42 7.90 -6.21 -1.35
N ALA A 43 6.81 -5.62 -0.85
CA ALA A 43 5.76 -5.03 -1.67
C ALA A 43 6.29 -3.95 -2.63
N TYR A 44 7.26 -3.13 -2.18
CA TYR A 44 7.93 -2.14 -3.03
C TYR A 44 8.60 -2.79 -4.23
N HIS A 45 9.43 -3.81 -3.99
CA HIS A 45 10.11 -4.52 -5.06
C HIS A 45 9.13 -5.22 -6.00
N LEU A 46 8.08 -5.82 -5.46
CA LEU A 46 7.03 -6.47 -6.24
C LEU A 46 6.37 -5.48 -7.22
N VAL A 47 5.91 -4.31 -6.75
CA VAL A 47 5.27 -3.32 -7.64
C VAL A 47 6.26 -2.70 -8.63
N ARG A 48 7.52 -2.50 -8.24
CA ARG A 48 8.58 -2.01 -9.15
C ARG A 48 8.89 -3.02 -10.26
N ASN A 49 8.99 -4.30 -9.92
CA ASN A 49 9.24 -5.38 -10.87
C ASN A 49 8.07 -5.57 -11.85
N ASN A 50 6.85 -5.20 -11.44
CA ASN A 50 5.66 -5.18 -12.29
C ASN A 50 5.46 -3.86 -13.06
N GLY A 51 6.49 -3.02 -13.14
CA GLY A 51 6.53 -1.87 -14.04
C GLY A 51 5.91 -0.58 -13.48
N ILE A 52 5.49 -0.55 -12.21
CA ILE A 52 5.05 0.71 -11.58
C ILE A 52 6.26 1.62 -11.40
N PRO A 53 6.29 2.84 -11.97
CA PRO A 53 7.43 3.72 -11.86
C PRO A 53 7.63 4.19 -10.41
N GLU A 54 8.89 4.34 -9.98
CA GLU A 54 9.26 4.82 -8.64
C GLU A 54 8.56 6.13 -8.27
N SER A 55 8.37 7.02 -9.26
CA SER A 55 7.66 8.30 -9.08
C SER A 55 6.20 8.16 -8.64
N ASN A 56 5.60 6.99 -8.84
CA ASN A 56 4.21 6.71 -8.48
C ASN A 56 4.09 5.85 -7.21
N ILE A 57 5.20 5.48 -6.59
CA ILE A 57 5.22 4.70 -5.34
C ILE A 57 5.67 5.62 -4.22
N ILE A 58 4.91 5.60 -3.14
CA ILE A 58 5.24 6.30 -1.89
C ILE A 58 5.35 5.27 -0.79
N VAL A 59 6.46 5.30 -0.06
CA VAL A 59 6.73 4.38 1.05
C VAL A 59 6.83 5.15 2.35
N MET A 60 6.06 4.72 3.34
CA MET A 60 6.11 5.17 4.72
C MET A 60 6.53 4.00 5.62
N MET A 61 7.73 4.04 6.18
CA MET A 61 8.18 3.04 7.15
C MET A 61 9.22 3.63 8.09
N TYR A 62 9.25 3.18 9.35
CA TYR A 62 10.02 3.86 10.39
C TYR A 62 11.54 3.84 10.12
N ASP A 63 12.06 2.79 9.48
CA ASP A 63 13.46 2.60 9.03
C ASP A 63 14.47 2.41 10.19
N ASP A 64 14.08 1.65 11.21
CA ASP A 64 14.89 1.35 12.41
C ASP A 64 15.34 -0.11 12.53
N ILE A 65 15.04 -0.97 11.54
CA ILE A 65 15.35 -2.40 11.57
C ILE A 65 16.77 -2.72 11.07
N VAL A 66 17.18 -2.15 9.94
CA VAL A 66 18.43 -2.56 9.28
C VAL A 66 19.70 -2.13 10.03
N ASN A 67 19.59 -1.07 10.83
CA ASN A 67 20.66 -0.56 11.69
C ASN A 67 20.42 -0.89 13.17
N ASN A 68 19.43 -1.74 13.49
CA ASN A 68 19.16 -2.14 14.85
C ASN A 68 20.37 -2.92 15.42
N PRO A 69 20.81 -2.65 16.67
CA PRO A 69 21.91 -3.39 17.30
C PRO A 69 21.68 -4.90 17.39
N ASP A 70 20.42 -5.33 17.44
CA ASP A 70 20.05 -6.75 17.50
C ASP A 70 20.06 -7.42 16.12
N ASN A 71 20.27 -6.68 15.02
CA ASN A 71 20.29 -7.25 13.67
C ASN A 71 21.63 -7.95 13.37
N PRO A 72 21.66 -9.30 13.25
CA PRO A 72 22.88 -10.04 12.94
C PRO A 72 23.36 -9.86 11.50
N TYR A 73 22.55 -9.23 10.63
CA TYR A 73 22.89 -8.90 9.24
C TYR A 73 22.83 -7.39 8.99
N PRO A 74 23.84 -6.62 9.42
CA PRO A 74 23.83 -5.17 9.31
C PRO A 74 23.54 -4.68 7.89
N GLY A 75 22.57 -3.76 7.77
CA GLY A 75 22.17 -3.15 6.52
C GLY A 75 21.27 -4.01 5.62
N LYS A 76 20.82 -5.19 6.08
CA LYS A 76 19.94 -6.09 5.33
C LYS A 76 18.58 -6.28 5.99
N LEU A 77 17.58 -6.53 5.16
CA LEU A 77 16.20 -6.84 5.56
C LEU A 77 15.70 -8.04 4.75
N PHE A 78 15.01 -9.00 5.37
CA PHE A 78 14.55 -10.22 4.72
C PHE A 78 13.07 -10.46 4.99
N ASN A 79 12.26 -10.72 3.96
CA ASN A 79 10.83 -11.03 4.14
C ASN A 79 10.52 -12.54 4.04
N GLN A 80 11.55 -13.38 3.96
CA GLN A 80 11.43 -14.83 4.04
C GLN A 80 12.79 -15.44 4.44
N PRO A 81 12.82 -16.66 5.04
CA PRO A 81 14.07 -17.31 5.43
C PRO A 81 14.99 -17.49 4.23
N TYR A 82 16.25 -17.06 4.36
CA TYR A 82 17.26 -17.10 3.30
C TYR A 82 16.83 -16.41 1.98
N GLY A 83 15.88 -15.49 2.07
CA GLY A 83 15.41 -14.70 0.94
C GLY A 83 16.42 -13.65 0.47
N PRO A 84 16.08 -12.93 -0.61
CA PRO A 84 16.86 -11.78 -1.02
C PRO A 84 16.80 -10.67 0.04
N ASP A 85 17.82 -9.81 0.05
CA ASP A 85 17.79 -8.56 0.81
C ASP A 85 16.78 -7.60 0.16
N VAL A 86 15.64 -7.39 0.82
CA VAL A 86 14.57 -6.51 0.37
C VAL A 86 14.80 -5.05 0.77
N TYR A 87 15.86 -4.73 1.53
CA TYR A 87 16.22 -3.33 1.79
C TYR A 87 16.96 -2.69 0.61
N HIS A 88 17.74 -3.48 -0.12
CA HIS A 88 18.60 -2.98 -1.17
C HIS A 88 17.82 -2.31 -2.31
N GLY A 89 18.01 -1.00 -2.47
CA GLY A 89 17.39 -0.22 -3.55
C GLY A 89 16.00 0.34 -3.18
N LEU A 90 15.48 0.03 -2.00
CA LEU A 90 14.23 0.59 -1.47
C LEU A 90 14.30 2.13 -1.39
N LYS A 91 13.21 2.80 -1.75
CA LYS A 91 13.05 4.25 -1.64
C LYS A 91 11.97 4.57 -0.62
N ILE A 92 12.39 5.20 0.48
CA ILE A 92 11.50 5.56 1.59
C ILE A 92 11.28 7.07 1.58
N ASP A 93 10.02 7.47 1.50
CA ASP A 93 9.60 8.86 1.45
C ASP A 93 9.42 9.46 2.84
N TYR A 94 8.93 8.66 3.79
CA TYR A 94 8.68 9.04 5.18
C TYR A 94 9.32 8.02 6.13
N ARG A 95 10.17 8.51 7.04
CA ARG A 95 10.91 7.76 8.06
C ARG A 95 10.65 8.29 9.47
N GLY A 96 10.90 7.48 10.49
CA GLY A 96 10.75 7.87 11.90
C GLY A 96 9.38 8.52 12.18
N ASP A 97 9.39 9.61 12.94
CA ASP A 97 8.21 10.38 13.36
C ASP A 97 7.35 10.92 12.20
N SER A 98 7.89 10.93 10.96
CA SER A 98 7.10 11.31 9.78
C SER A 98 6.17 10.20 9.28
N VAL A 99 6.25 9.00 9.86
CA VAL A 99 5.28 7.92 9.71
C VAL A 99 4.20 8.12 10.78
N ASN A 100 3.15 8.86 10.44
CA ASN A 100 2.05 9.16 11.36
C ASN A 100 0.71 9.28 10.59
N PRO A 101 -0.45 9.17 11.28
CA PRO A 101 -1.76 9.17 10.64
C PRO A 101 -2.00 10.44 9.80
N LYS A 102 -1.59 11.61 10.31
CA LYS A 102 -1.77 12.89 9.61
C LYS A 102 -1.04 12.91 8.27
N ASN A 103 0.21 12.48 8.24
CA ASN A 103 0.96 12.38 6.99
C ASN A 103 0.33 11.35 6.06
N PHE A 104 -0.01 10.17 6.56
CA PHE A 104 -0.66 9.12 5.78
C PHE A 104 -1.94 9.62 5.08
N LEU A 105 -2.86 10.23 5.82
CA LEU A 105 -4.12 10.75 5.25
C LEU A 105 -3.88 11.87 4.24
N ASN A 106 -2.87 12.72 4.44
CA ASN A 106 -2.52 13.77 3.48
C ASN A 106 -1.81 13.21 2.24
N VAL A 107 -0.95 12.20 2.39
CA VAL A 107 -0.32 11.49 1.27
C VAL A 107 -1.39 10.82 0.42
N LEU A 108 -2.29 10.07 1.05
CA LEU A 108 -3.40 9.38 0.42
C LEU A 108 -4.30 10.35 -0.37
N GLN A 109 -4.65 11.50 0.22
CA GLN A 109 -5.48 12.53 -0.43
C GLN A 109 -4.70 13.45 -1.38
N GLY A 110 -3.39 13.27 -1.54
CA GLY A 110 -2.57 14.13 -2.38
C GLY A 110 -2.47 15.59 -1.92
N LYS A 111 -2.39 15.82 -0.60
CA LYS A 111 -2.37 17.13 0.06
C LYS A 111 -0.96 17.46 0.59
N SER A 112 -0.06 17.87 -0.30
CA SER A 112 1.35 18.14 0.02
C SER A 112 1.59 19.27 1.02
N ASN A 113 0.65 20.21 1.16
CA ASN A 113 0.76 21.28 2.17
C ASN A 113 0.42 20.79 3.59
N GLY A 114 -0.20 19.62 3.72
CA GLY A 114 -0.59 19.03 5.00
C GLY A 114 0.45 18.09 5.62
N VAL A 115 1.47 17.68 4.84
CA VAL A 115 2.52 16.77 5.31
C VAL A 115 3.69 17.52 5.96
N SER A 116 4.29 16.89 6.96
CA SER A 116 5.49 17.39 7.66
C SER A 116 6.56 16.31 7.75
N GLY A 117 7.83 16.69 7.59
CA GLY A 117 8.92 15.71 7.46
C GLY A 117 8.87 14.97 6.12
N GLY A 118 9.69 13.91 6.00
CA GLY A 118 9.86 13.16 4.76
C GLY A 118 10.32 14.02 3.58
N ASN A 119 10.14 13.51 2.36
CA ASN A 119 10.42 14.25 1.13
C ASN A 119 9.20 15.02 0.58
N ARG A 120 8.08 15.01 1.31
CA ARG A 120 6.81 15.68 1.01
C ARG A 120 6.07 15.19 -0.25
N ARG A 121 6.47 14.05 -0.84
CA ARG A 121 5.73 13.43 -1.94
C ARG A 121 4.37 12.94 -1.44
N VAL A 122 3.34 13.16 -2.23
CA VAL A 122 1.98 12.70 -1.98
C VAL A 122 1.41 12.05 -3.23
N LEU A 123 0.34 11.26 -3.13
CA LEU A 123 -0.27 10.67 -4.31
C LEU A 123 -0.75 11.76 -5.27
N ASN A 124 -0.35 11.64 -6.53
CA ASN A 124 -0.73 12.58 -7.59
C ASN A 124 -1.63 11.92 -8.63
N SER A 125 -2.60 11.14 -8.13
CA SER A 125 -3.59 10.43 -8.94
C SER A 125 -4.78 11.32 -9.33
N THR A 126 -5.35 11.01 -10.49
CA THR A 126 -6.47 11.69 -11.12
C THR A 126 -7.66 10.75 -11.27
N THR A 127 -8.78 11.25 -11.81
CA THR A 127 -10.02 10.47 -12.01
C THR A 127 -9.87 9.26 -12.94
N ASN A 128 -8.79 9.16 -13.71
CA ASN A 128 -8.55 8.03 -14.61
C ASN A 128 -7.63 6.98 -13.98
N ASP A 129 -6.87 7.36 -12.96
CA ASP A 129 -5.78 6.54 -12.43
C ASP A 129 -6.28 5.53 -11.40
N ARG A 130 -5.57 4.42 -11.27
CA ARG A 130 -5.83 3.46 -10.18
C ARG A 130 -4.92 3.75 -9.00
N VAL A 131 -5.44 3.48 -7.80
CA VAL A 131 -4.68 3.60 -6.56
C VAL A 131 -4.62 2.24 -5.89
N PHE A 132 -3.43 1.80 -5.50
CA PHE A 132 -3.22 0.66 -4.64
C PHE A 132 -2.64 1.14 -3.31
N VAL A 133 -3.31 0.80 -2.21
CA VAL A 133 -2.82 1.06 -0.86
C VAL A 133 -2.55 -0.28 -0.20
N TYR A 134 -1.37 -0.42 0.38
CA TYR A 134 -1.02 -1.54 1.22
C TYR A 134 -0.52 -1.02 2.56
N PHE A 135 -1.17 -1.48 3.63
CA PHE A 135 -0.82 -1.16 5.00
C PHE A 135 -0.59 -2.46 5.76
N THR A 136 0.48 -2.52 6.55
CA THR A 136 0.81 -3.64 7.43
C THR A 136 1.26 -3.13 8.80
N ASP A 137 0.52 -3.52 9.85
CA ASP A 137 0.88 -3.29 11.25
C ASP A 137 -0.03 -4.07 12.23
N HIS A 138 -0.03 -3.66 13.50
CA HIS A 138 -1.06 -3.93 14.49
C HIS A 138 -2.36 -3.17 14.21
N GLY A 139 -3.46 -3.77 14.70
CA GLY A 139 -4.78 -3.16 14.72
C GLY A 139 -5.54 -3.54 15.97
N ALA A 140 -6.70 -2.92 16.12
CA ALA A 140 -7.74 -3.31 17.06
C ALA A 140 -9.10 -2.96 16.44
N THR A 141 -10.20 -3.29 17.13
CA THR A 141 -11.54 -2.96 16.63
C THR A 141 -11.68 -1.46 16.31
N GLY A 142 -11.81 -1.13 15.02
CA GLY A 142 -12.02 0.21 14.49
C GLY A 142 -10.80 1.12 14.46
N LEU A 143 -9.58 0.59 14.63
CA LEU A 143 -8.35 1.36 14.49
C LEU A 143 -7.18 0.53 13.93
N ILE A 144 -6.23 1.23 13.33
CA ILE A 144 -4.89 0.69 12.99
C ILE A 144 -3.82 1.55 13.67
N ALA A 145 -2.73 0.92 14.08
CA ALA A 145 -1.67 1.62 14.79
C ALA A 145 -0.73 2.38 13.84
N PHE A 146 -0.13 3.43 14.36
CA PHE A 146 1.06 4.07 13.83
C PHE A 146 2.13 4.04 14.94
N PRO A 147 3.40 4.35 14.66
CA PRO A 147 4.49 4.12 15.61
C PRO A 147 4.26 4.80 16.97
N ASP A 148 3.66 6.00 16.96
CA ASP A 148 3.40 6.81 18.15
C ASP A 148 1.95 7.33 18.23
N ASP A 149 1.03 6.81 17.41
CA ASP A 149 -0.36 7.28 17.32
C ASP A 149 -1.30 6.19 16.76
N ILE A 150 -2.59 6.47 16.60
CA ILE A 150 -3.56 5.56 16.00
C ILE A 150 -4.35 6.26 14.89
N LEU A 151 -4.79 5.50 13.90
CA LEU A 151 -5.76 5.95 12.91
C LEU A 151 -7.10 5.26 13.13
N SER A 152 -8.15 6.05 13.36
CA SER A 152 -9.52 5.54 13.47
C SER A 152 -10.11 5.14 12.12
N LYS A 153 -11.07 4.21 12.12
CA LYS A 153 -11.84 3.87 10.92
C LYS A 153 -12.65 5.06 10.39
N GLU A 154 -13.11 5.95 11.26
CA GLU A 154 -13.87 7.15 10.88
C GLU A 154 -13.00 8.13 10.09
N ASP A 155 -11.77 8.36 10.53
CA ASP A 155 -10.82 9.25 9.86
C ASP A 155 -10.38 8.67 8.50
N LEU A 156 -10.08 7.36 8.45
CA LEU A 156 -9.77 6.67 7.20
C LEU A 156 -10.95 6.77 6.20
N ASN A 157 -12.16 6.43 6.63
CA ASN A 157 -13.34 6.49 5.77
C ASN A 157 -13.67 7.92 5.32
N THR A 158 -13.42 8.91 6.17
CA THR A 158 -13.54 10.33 5.80
C THR A 158 -12.57 10.68 4.68
N ALA A 159 -11.30 10.26 4.77
CA ALA A 159 -10.32 10.50 3.72
C ALA A 159 -10.69 9.79 2.40
N LEU A 160 -11.12 8.53 2.46
CA LEU A 160 -11.57 7.76 1.28
C LEU A 160 -12.80 8.41 0.62
N THR A 161 -13.76 8.87 1.42
CA THR A 161 -14.94 9.63 0.95
C THR A 161 -14.52 10.93 0.27
N ASN A 162 -13.53 11.65 0.82
CA ASN A 162 -13.02 12.88 0.22
C ASN A 162 -12.33 12.59 -1.12
N MET A 163 -11.48 11.57 -1.19
CA MET A 163 -10.85 11.16 -2.45
C MET A 163 -11.87 10.82 -3.54
N HIS A 164 -12.94 10.11 -3.18
CA HIS A 164 -14.03 9.78 -4.11
C HIS A 164 -14.72 11.05 -4.63
N LYS A 165 -15.12 11.96 -3.73
CA LYS A 165 -15.77 13.24 -4.08
C LYS A 165 -14.87 14.13 -4.94
N GLU A 166 -13.57 14.15 -4.63
CA GLU A 166 -12.54 14.91 -5.35
C GLU A 166 -12.06 14.20 -6.63
N LYS A 167 -12.64 13.03 -6.99
CA LYS A 167 -12.32 12.24 -8.18
C LYS A 167 -10.82 11.95 -8.31
N ARG A 168 -10.21 11.46 -7.22
CA ARG A 168 -8.77 11.19 -7.12
C ARG A 168 -8.35 9.81 -7.64
N TYR A 169 -9.29 9.00 -8.12
CA TYR A 169 -9.03 7.69 -8.70
C TYR A 169 -10.23 7.26 -9.57
N SER A 170 -9.98 6.32 -10.48
CA SER A 170 -11.02 5.55 -11.18
C SER A 170 -11.44 4.32 -10.36
N GLN A 171 -10.45 3.61 -9.82
CA GLN A 171 -10.60 2.45 -8.93
C GLN A 171 -9.51 2.49 -7.83
N LEU A 172 -9.86 2.08 -6.62
CA LEU A 172 -8.90 1.96 -5.52
C LEU A 172 -8.96 0.57 -4.91
N VAL A 173 -7.79 -0.04 -4.71
CA VAL A 173 -7.63 -1.29 -3.95
C VAL A 173 -6.91 -0.97 -2.64
N PHE A 174 -7.41 -1.51 -1.54
CA PHE A 174 -6.80 -1.37 -0.21
C PHE A 174 -6.54 -2.74 0.40
N TYR A 175 -5.28 -3.11 0.57
CA TYR A 175 -4.88 -4.31 1.32
C TYR A 175 -4.45 -3.90 2.72
N LEU A 176 -5.04 -4.53 3.73
CA LEU A 176 -4.81 -4.21 5.13
C LEU A 176 -4.42 -5.46 5.94
N GLU A 177 -3.14 -5.56 6.27
CA GLU A 177 -2.60 -6.48 7.26
C GLU A 177 -2.65 -5.83 8.64
N ALA A 178 -3.55 -6.33 9.49
CA ALA A 178 -3.66 -5.98 10.91
C ALA A 178 -4.66 -6.92 11.61
N CYS A 179 -4.50 -7.06 12.93
CA CYS A 179 -5.54 -7.63 13.79
C CYS A 179 -6.84 -6.83 13.67
N GLU A 180 -7.97 -7.54 13.70
CA GLU A 180 -9.33 -6.99 13.57
C GLU A 180 -9.53 -6.10 12.33
N SER A 181 -8.72 -6.27 11.28
CA SER A 181 -8.66 -5.36 10.13
C SER A 181 -9.98 -5.25 9.37
N GLY A 182 -10.82 -6.29 9.36
CA GLY A 182 -12.18 -6.23 8.83
C GLY A 182 -13.03 -5.11 9.44
N SER A 183 -12.80 -4.78 10.72
CA SER A 183 -13.54 -3.74 11.45
C SER A 183 -13.28 -2.31 10.94
N MET A 184 -12.20 -2.10 10.16
CA MET A 184 -11.86 -0.80 9.58
C MET A 184 -12.79 -0.38 8.44
N PHE A 185 -13.42 -1.35 7.77
CA PHE A 185 -14.29 -1.10 6.63
C PHE A 185 -15.75 -1.47 6.90
N ASP A 186 -16.00 -2.33 7.90
CA ASP A 186 -17.33 -2.79 8.26
C ASP A 186 -18.28 -1.63 8.64
N GLY A 187 -19.44 -1.60 7.99
CA GLY A 187 -20.48 -0.59 8.14
C GLY A 187 -20.13 0.83 7.66
N VAL A 188 -18.89 1.10 7.21
CA VAL A 188 -18.43 2.46 6.87
C VAL A 188 -18.05 2.63 5.39
N LEU A 189 -17.48 1.58 4.76
CA LEU A 189 -17.10 1.60 3.35
C LEU A 189 -18.32 1.38 2.46
N LYS A 190 -18.60 2.34 1.57
CA LYS A 190 -19.79 2.32 0.71
C LYS A 190 -19.46 1.83 -0.70
N GLU A 191 -20.29 0.92 -1.22
CA GLU A 191 -20.10 0.26 -2.52
C GLU A 191 -19.91 1.23 -3.69
N GLN A 192 -20.62 2.36 -3.69
CA GLN A 192 -20.54 3.36 -4.78
C GLN A 192 -19.19 4.09 -4.88
N MET A 193 -18.25 3.85 -3.96
CA MET A 193 -16.97 4.53 -3.96
C MET A 193 -15.97 3.96 -4.98
N ASN A 194 -16.22 2.80 -5.59
CA ASN A 194 -15.25 2.07 -6.43
C ASN A 194 -13.96 1.72 -5.67
N ILE A 195 -14.12 1.35 -4.39
CA ILE A 195 -13.04 0.86 -3.52
C ILE A 195 -13.27 -0.63 -3.27
N TYR A 196 -12.24 -1.44 -3.53
CA TYR A 196 -12.17 -2.83 -3.08
C TYR A 196 -11.18 -2.92 -1.92
N ALA A 197 -11.63 -3.41 -0.76
CA ALA A 197 -10.79 -3.60 0.42
C ALA A 197 -10.66 -5.09 0.72
N MET A 198 -9.44 -5.53 1.00
CA MET A 198 -9.11 -6.89 1.43
C MET A 198 -8.34 -6.81 2.74
N THR A 199 -8.79 -7.56 3.74
CA THR A 199 -8.27 -7.50 5.10
C THR A 199 -7.69 -8.86 5.50
N ALA A 200 -6.64 -8.85 6.34
CA ALA A 200 -5.99 -10.06 6.81
C ALA A 200 -6.89 -10.90 7.74
N SER A 201 -7.82 -10.26 8.44
CA SER A 201 -8.69 -10.92 9.41
C SER A 201 -10.12 -10.39 9.38
N ALA A 202 -11.05 -11.17 9.96
CA ALA A 202 -12.40 -10.71 10.27
C ALA A 202 -12.38 -9.62 11.38
N PRO A 203 -13.49 -8.89 11.59
CA PRO A 203 -13.56 -7.81 12.58
C PRO A 203 -13.25 -8.19 14.04
N ASP A 204 -13.32 -9.48 14.37
CA ASP A 204 -13.10 -10.06 15.71
C ASP A 204 -11.97 -11.10 15.74
N GLU A 205 -11.12 -11.13 14.72
CA GLU A 205 -10.01 -12.07 14.58
C GLU A 205 -8.66 -11.35 14.53
N SER A 206 -7.64 -11.97 15.12
CA SER A 206 -6.25 -11.53 14.99
C SER A 206 -5.66 -11.92 13.64
N SER A 207 -4.67 -11.17 13.19
CA SER A 207 -3.76 -11.61 12.13
C SER A 207 -2.53 -12.33 12.72
N TRP A 208 -1.68 -12.89 11.85
CA TRP A 208 -0.59 -13.79 12.29
C TRP A 208 0.73 -13.44 11.62
N GLY A 209 1.78 -13.25 12.41
CA GLY A 209 3.15 -13.29 11.90
C GLY A 209 3.51 -14.67 11.35
N THR A 210 4.43 -14.71 10.39
CA THR A 210 4.95 -15.95 9.80
C THR A 210 6.48 -15.91 9.74
N TYR A 211 7.08 -17.07 9.45
CA TYR A 211 8.53 -17.25 9.45
C TYR A 211 9.20 -16.87 10.78
N CYS A 212 8.49 -17.10 11.89
CA CYS A 212 8.96 -16.79 13.25
C CYS A 212 10.03 -17.75 13.75
N ASP A 213 9.91 -19.05 13.43
CA ASP A 213 10.90 -20.07 13.79
C ASP A 213 11.99 -20.19 12.71
N ASN A 214 12.57 -19.06 12.31
CA ASN A 214 13.71 -19.05 11.40
C ASN A 214 15.02 -19.34 12.17
N ASP A 215 15.96 -19.99 11.52
CA ASP A 215 17.30 -20.30 12.04
C ASP A 215 18.33 -19.21 11.72
N MET A 216 17.86 -17.97 11.48
CA MET A 216 18.68 -16.81 11.13
C MET A 216 18.91 -15.86 12.30
N ASP A 217 18.45 -16.19 13.51
CA ASP A 217 18.44 -15.29 14.69
C ASP A 217 17.69 -13.98 14.44
N LEU A 218 16.61 -14.03 13.65
CA LEU A 218 15.74 -12.90 13.36
C LEU A 218 14.34 -13.11 13.98
N PRO A 219 13.59 -12.03 14.29
CA PRO A 219 12.16 -12.12 14.60
C PRO A 219 11.36 -12.73 13.44
N CYS A 220 10.03 -12.83 13.58
CA CYS A 220 9.16 -13.13 12.44
C CYS A 220 9.49 -12.20 11.25
N LEU A 221 9.66 -12.79 10.06
CA LEU A 221 10.15 -12.09 8.88
C LEU A 221 9.05 -11.45 8.03
N GLY A 222 7.80 -11.88 8.20
CA GLY A 222 6.65 -11.31 7.50
C GLY A 222 5.36 -11.67 8.21
N ASP A 223 4.25 -11.22 7.65
CA ASP A 223 2.91 -11.55 8.13
C ASP A 223 2.18 -12.48 7.16
N LEU A 224 1.36 -13.38 7.69
CA LEU A 224 0.83 -14.52 6.94
C LEU A 224 -0.02 -14.08 5.75
N PHE A 225 -0.91 -13.09 5.92
CA PHE A 225 -1.68 -12.56 4.80
C PHE A 225 -0.76 -11.84 3.81
N SER A 226 0.14 -11.00 4.32
CA SER A 226 1.13 -10.27 3.52
C SER A 226 1.96 -11.16 2.60
N ILE A 227 2.61 -12.18 3.17
CA ILE A 227 3.44 -13.13 2.44
C ILE A 227 2.64 -13.86 1.37
N ASN A 228 1.42 -14.31 1.71
CA ASN A 228 0.60 -15.06 0.77
C ASN A 228 0.24 -14.26 -0.47
N TRP A 229 -0.25 -13.01 -0.33
CA TRP A 229 -0.62 -12.22 -1.50
C TRP A 229 0.60 -11.79 -2.33
N MET A 230 1.72 -11.48 -1.67
CA MET A 230 2.95 -11.09 -2.37
C MET A 230 3.52 -12.26 -3.17
N GLN A 231 3.70 -13.43 -2.54
CA GLN A 231 4.24 -14.61 -3.22
C GLN A 231 3.28 -15.17 -4.28
N ASP A 232 1.97 -15.01 -4.12
CA ASP A 232 1.00 -15.31 -5.18
C ASP A 232 1.20 -14.38 -6.38
N SER A 233 1.31 -13.08 -6.13
CA SER A 233 1.54 -12.06 -7.17
C SER A 233 2.86 -12.26 -7.93
N GLU A 234 3.90 -12.79 -7.30
CA GLU A 234 5.17 -13.13 -7.95
C GLU A 234 5.06 -14.30 -8.95
N LYS A 235 4.21 -15.28 -8.64
CA LYS A 235 3.99 -16.46 -9.49
C LYS A 235 3.22 -16.12 -10.76
N VAL A 236 2.43 -15.05 -10.75
CA VAL A 236 1.69 -14.57 -11.92
C VAL A 236 2.62 -13.74 -12.82
N HIS A 237 3.57 -14.41 -13.48
CA HIS A 237 4.31 -13.81 -14.59
C HIS A 237 3.42 -13.75 -15.83
N PHE A 238 2.92 -12.57 -16.17
CA PHE A 238 2.18 -12.30 -17.41
C PHE A 238 3.06 -12.61 -18.63
N TYR A 239 2.90 -13.80 -19.21
CA TYR A 239 3.22 -14.01 -20.61
C TYR A 239 2.36 -13.05 -21.44
N CYS A 240 2.94 -11.92 -21.82
CA CYS A 240 2.59 -11.06 -22.96
C CYS A 240 1.15 -11.19 -23.49
N ILE A 241 0.16 -10.64 -22.79
CA ILE A 241 -1.08 -10.14 -23.39
C ILE A 241 -1.42 -8.83 -22.67
N LYS A 242 -1.61 -7.77 -23.44
CA LYS A 242 -2.19 -6.50 -22.97
C LYS A 242 -3.56 -6.76 -22.33
N LEU A 243 -3.63 -7.02 -21.04
CA LEU A 243 -4.86 -7.00 -20.26
C LEU A 243 -4.54 -6.43 -18.88
N THR A 244 -5.17 -5.28 -18.63
CA THR A 244 -5.71 -4.82 -17.35
C THR A 244 -5.34 -5.66 -16.13
N PHE A 245 -4.70 -5.00 -15.15
CA PHE A 245 -4.67 -5.47 -13.77
C PHE A 245 -6.10 -5.84 -13.34
N SER A 246 -6.36 -7.14 -13.23
CA SER A 246 -7.42 -7.68 -12.39
C SER A 246 -6.76 -8.09 -11.10
N ILE A 247 -6.68 -7.15 -10.17
CA ILE A 247 -6.82 -7.52 -8.77
C ILE A 247 -8.29 -7.95 -8.66
N ILE A 248 -8.49 -9.15 -8.13
CA ILE A 248 -9.72 -9.98 -8.16
C ILE A 248 -10.99 -9.16 -7.89
#